data_AF-A0AA48HUG5-F1
#
_entry.id   AF-A0AA48HUG5-F1
#
_cell.length_a   1.000
_cell.length_b   1.000
_cell.length_c   1.000
_cell.angle_alpha   90.00
_cell.angle_beta   90.00
_cell.angle_gamma   90.00
#
_symmetry.space_group_name_H-M   'P 1'
#
loop_
_entity.id
_entity.type
_entity.pdbx_description
1 polymer ?
#
loop_
_entity_poly.entity_id
_entity_poly.type
_entity_poly.pdbx_seq_one_letter_code
_entity_poly.pdbx_strand_id
1 'polypeptide(L)'
;MVEGHAEVEITKLIKQHKISYLACSECPGTYEKQQLNKLREAAPHLTILQENTDTLFNQFDLPFELPDLPKHFTPFRKKVESLTIDAPLKAPDWLPPPPETATQNFFSIQTAPTNSPLFKGGAVEAKKRLNYYSYQSQKLLNYKQTRNGLLAFDDSTKLSPWLANGNISAKEVYHHVKRFERDIQANESTYWLYFELLWREYFQWYLYKHGTRVFQFSGVKGTSPLTSFWPERFEKWRTGNTPWPIVNAAMRQLNSTGYMSNRARQLVASCLVHELNLDWRYGAAWFEQQLVDFDVAVNWGNWQYLAGVGADPRGHRRFDLEKQAKQYDPDGSFIKTWLTHQEIEQMTASKIDSTDMVDWPC
;
A
#
# COMPACT_ATOMS: atom_id res chain seq x y z
N MET A 1 -0.75 26.75 -0.69
CA MET A 1 0.03 25.59 -1.18
C MET A 1 0.96 26.09 -2.26
N VAL A 2 2.13 25.47 -2.41
CA VAL A 2 3.14 25.83 -3.43
C VAL A 2 3.30 24.65 -4.38
N GLU A 3 3.33 24.90 -5.68
CA GLU A 3 3.56 23.88 -6.72
C GLU A 3 5.02 23.95 -7.20
N GLY A 4 5.66 22.80 -7.34
CA GLY A 4 7.04 22.68 -7.80
C GLY A 4 7.81 21.58 -7.11
N HIS A 5 9.10 21.48 -7.40
CA HIS A 5 10.01 20.57 -6.70
C HIS A 5 10.17 21.01 -5.23
N ALA A 6 9.85 20.12 -4.29
CA ALA A 6 9.80 20.43 -2.86
C ALA A 6 11.11 21.04 -2.36
N GLU A 7 12.27 20.51 -2.77
CA GLU A 7 13.56 21.02 -2.35
C GLU A 7 13.83 22.47 -2.81
N VAL A 8 13.27 22.87 -3.96
CA VAL A 8 13.44 24.21 -4.52
C VAL A 8 12.51 25.19 -3.80
N GLU A 9 11.23 24.84 -3.72
CA GLU A 9 10.21 25.73 -3.16
C GLU A 9 10.36 25.92 -1.65
N ILE A 10 10.66 24.85 -0.91
CA ILE A 10 10.94 24.95 0.54
C ILE A 10 12.20 25.79 0.78
N THR A 11 13.25 25.66 -0.04
CA THR A 11 14.46 26.50 0.09
C THR A 11 14.15 27.98 -0.11
N LYS A 12 13.27 28.34 -1.06
CA LYS A 12 12.84 29.73 -1.24
C LYS A 12 12.13 30.25 0.01
N LEU A 13 11.21 29.48 0.57
CA LEU A 13 10.49 29.85 1.79
C LEU A 13 11.43 30.01 3.00
N ILE A 14 12.42 29.11 3.15
CA ILE A 14 13.43 29.21 4.20
C ILE A 14 14.18 30.54 4.12
N LYS A 15 14.64 30.93 2.91
CA LYS A 15 15.37 32.19 2.69
C LYS A 15 14.47 33.40 2.90
N GLN A 16 13.24 33.36 2.40
CA GLN A 16 12.29 34.47 2.47
C GLN A 16 11.90 34.79 3.92
N HIS A 17 11.62 33.77 4.73
CA HIS A 17 11.13 33.94 6.10
C HIS A 17 12.21 33.75 7.18
N LYS A 18 13.48 33.55 6.78
CA LYS A 18 14.61 33.32 7.68
C LYS A 18 14.35 32.16 8.65
N ILE A 19 13.82 31.06 8.13
CA ILE A 19 13.40 29.89 8.91
C ILE A 19 14.63 29.22 9.54
N SER A 20 14.58 28.98 10.85
CA SER A 20 15.65 28.29 11.59
C SER A 20 15.38 26.79 11.80
N TYR A 21 14.11 26.39 11.79
CA TYR A 21 13.69 25.01 12.06
C TYR A 21 12.73 24.49 10.98
N LEU A 22 12.98 23.27 10.51
CA LEU A 22 12.07 22.51 9.65
C LEU A 22 11.75 21.20 10.35
N ALA A 23 10.47 20.97 10.68
CA ALA A 23 10.00 19.70 11.20
C ALA A 23 9.31 18.90 10.09
N CYS A 24 9.66 17.63 9.92
CA CYS A 24 9.02 16.75 8.95
C CYS A 24 9.04 15.29 9.43
N SER A 25 8.18 14.47 8.83
CA SER A 25 8.21 13.03 9.06
C SER A 25 9.51 12.42 8.54
N GLU A 26 10.02 11.42 9.26
CA GLU A 26 11.05 10.52 8.74
C GLU A 26 10.37 9.45 7.87
N CYS A 27 10.72 9.41 6.59
CA CYS A 27 10.19 8.42 5.66
C CYS A 27 11.30 7.46 5.16
N PRO A 28 11.02 6.16 4.97
CA PRO A 28 12.02 5.21 4.47
C PRO A 28 12.33 5.35 2.98
N GLY A 29 11.49 6.07 2.23
CA GLY A 29 11.57 6.22 0.78
C GLY A 29 12.86 6.87 0.27
N THR A 30 13.25 6.52 -0.96
CA THR A 30 14.55 6.93 -1.53
C THR A 30 14.51 8.36 -2.05
N TYR A 31 13.45 8.75 -2.76
CA TYR A 31 13.33 10.09 -3.32
C TYR A 31 13.11 11.14 -2.23
N GLU A 32 12.33 10.79 -1.20
CA GLU A 32 12.05 11.63 -0.04
C GLU A 32 13.36 11.94 0.73
N LYS A 33 14.20 10.92 0.95
CA LYS A 33 15.53 11.10 1.57
C LYS A 33 16.45 11.96 0.71
N GLN A 34 16.43 11.79 -0.62
CA GLN A 34 17.23 12.61 -1.53
C GLN A 34 16.79 14.09 -1.51
N GLN A 35 15.48 14.35 -1.52
CA GLN A 35 14.93 15.71 -1.42
C GLN A 35 15.38 16.39 -0.13
N LEU A 36 15.32 15.67 1.00
CA LEU A 36 15.76 16.21 2.29
C LEU A 36 17.27 16.48 2.34
N ASN A 37 18.09 15.61 1.73
CA ASN A 37 19.53 15.84 1.65
C ASN A 37 19.86 17.07 0.80
N LYS A 38 19.19 17.27 -0.33
CA LYS A 38 19.33 18.50 -1.13
C LYS A 38 18.94 19.75 -0.33
N LEU A 39 17.91 19.66 0.52
CA LEU A 39 17.51 20.75 1.42
C LEU A 39 18.61 21.06 2.45
N ARG A 40 19.25 20.04 3.05
CA ARG A 40 20.38 20.23 3.97
C ARG A 40 21.55 20.94 3.31
N GLU A 41 21.89 20.55 2.09
CA GLU A 41 22.97 21.17 1.31
C GLU A 41 22.64 22.62 0.96
N ALA A 42 21.39 22.90 0.57
CA ALA A 42 20.94 24.24 0.18
C ALA A 42 20.77 25.21 1.36
N ALA A 43 20.55 24.71 2.58
CA ALA A 43 20.32 25.50 3.78
C ALA A 43 21.06 24.92 5.02
N PRO A 44 22.40 25.03 5.11
CA PRO A 44 23.19 24.40 6.17
C PRO A 44 22.96 24.99 7.57
N HIS A 45 22.33 26.16 7.67
CA HIS A 45 21.95 26.80 8.94
C HIS A 45 20.62 26.28 9.49
N LEU A 46 19.86 25.51 8.69
CA LEU A 46 18.56 25.00 9.06
C LEU A 46 18.70 23.80 10.00
N THR A 47 18.01 23.85 11.14
CA THR A 47 17.85 22.68 12.00
C THR A 47 16.67 21.85 11.51
N ILE A 48 16.94 20.67 10.97
CA ILE A 48 15.90 19.74 10.52
C ILE A 48 15.58 18.74 11.64
N LEU A 49 14.34 18.78 12.13
CA LEU A 49 13.80 17.86 13.11
C LEU A 49 13.00 16.78 12.37
N GLN A 50 13.41 15.53 12.52
CA GLN A 50 12.73 14.39 11.92
C GLN A 50 12.17 13.47 13.00
N GLU A 51 10.92 13.06 12.83
CA GLU A 51 10.25 12.12 13.71
C GLU A 51 9.56 11.04 12.88
N ASN A 52 9.62 9.79 13.33
CA ASN A 52 8.92 8.70 12.65
C ASN A 52 7.43 8.74 13.01
N THR A 53 6.60 9.05 12.01
CA THR A 53 5.14 9.14 12.16
C THR A 53 4.40 7.96 11.52
N ASP A 54 5.12 7.12 10.77
CA ASP A 54 4.52 6.09 9.94
C ASP A 54 4.44 4.74 10.65
N THR A 55 5.35 4.44 11.57
CA THR A 55 5.45 3.14 12.24
C THR A 55 4.72 3.09 13.60
N LEU A 56 4.45 1.87 14.06
CA LEU A 56 3.95 1.59 15.42
C LEU A 56 5.06 1.74 16.45
N PHE A 57 6.30 1.39 16.10
CA PHE A 57 7.46 1.41 16.98
C PHE A 57 8.50 2.39 16.44
N ASN A 58 9.30 2.97 17.32
CA ASN A 58 10.55 3.62 16.95
C ASN A 58 11.71 2.63 16.99
N GLN A 59 12.87 2.99 16.43
CA GLN A 59 14.05 2.12 16.42
C GLN A 59 14.46 1.69 17.84
N PHE A 60 14.38 2.60 18.82
CA PHE A 60 14.72 2.32 20.22
C PHE A 60 13.70 1.44 20.96
N ASP A 61 12.49 1.27 20.42
CA ASP A 61 11.48 0.36 20.97
C ASP A 61 11.71 -1.08 20.53
N LEU A 62 12.43 -1.30 19.42
CA LEU A 62 12.65 -2.62 18.85
C LEU A 62 13.73 -3.40 19.63
N PRO A 63 13.53 -4.71 19.85
CA PRO A 63 14.50 -5.56 20.57
C PRO A 63 15.64 -6.04 19.65
N PHE A 64 15.97 -5.25 18.63
CA PHE A 64 17.02 -5.53 17.65
C PHE A 64 17.38 -4.26 16.89
N GLU A 65 18.63 -4.18 16.45
CA GLU A 65 19.05 -3.13 15.54
C GLU A 65 18.58 -3.42 14.10
N LEU A 66 18.48 -2.38 13.28
CA LEU A 66 18.02 -2.50 11.89
C LEU A 66 18.80 -3.56 11.07
N PRO A 67 20.14 -3.69 11.16
CA PRO A 67 20.86 -4.78 10.49
C PRO A 67 20.37 -6.18 10.86
N ASP A 68 19.84 -6.35 12.07
CA ASP A 68 19.34 -7.61 12.63
C ASP A 68 17.84 -7.83 12.43
N LEU A 69 17.17 -6.96 11.65
CA LEU A 69 15.76 -7.15 11.28
C LEU A 69 15.54 -8.58 10.76
N PRO A 70 14.57 -9.33 11.32
CA PRO A 70 14.34 -10.69 10.89
C PRO A 70 13.98 -10.80 9.40
N LYS A 71 14.55 -11.82 8.74
CA LYS A 71 14.39 -12.04 7.29
C LYS A 71 12.95 -12.32 6.84
N HIS A 72 12.08 -12.70 7.77
CA HIS A 72 10.69 -13.06 7.51
C HIS A 72 9.77 -12.43 8.56
N PHE A 73 8.51 -12.23 8.19
CA PHE A 73 7.50 -11.63 9.05
C PHE A 73 7.24 -12.40 10.36
N THR A 74 7.12 -13.72 10.32
CA THR A 74 6.75 -14.48 11.53
C THR A 74 7.75 -14.31 12.68
N PRO A 75 9.08 -14.43 12.47
CA PRO A 75 10.07 -14.08 13.49
C PRO A 75 10.02 -12.61 13.93
N PHE A 76 9.78 -11.67 13.00
CA PHE A 76 9.61 -10.26 13.34
C PHE A 76 8.41 -10.05 14.28
N ARG A 77 7.23 -10.52 13.89
CA ARG A 77 5.99 -10.46 14.69
C ARG A 77 6.21 -10.99 16.10
N LYS A 78 6.79 -12.19 16.25
CA LYS A 78 7.02 -12.80 17.56
C LYS A 78 7.90 -11.95 18.49
N LYS A 79 8.81 -11.13 17.94
CA LYS A 79 9.66 -10.24 18.72
C LYS A 79 8.94 -8.95 19.14
N VAL A 80 8.00 -8.45 18.32
CA VAL A 80 7.41 -7.12 18.52
C VAL A 80 5.96 -7.14 19.03
N GLU A 81 5.24 -8.26 18.87
CA GLU A 81 3.79 -8.28 19.11
C GLU A 81 3.39 -8.01 20.56
N SER A 82 4.29 -8.32 21.51
CA SER A 82 4.11 -8.10 22.95
C SER A 82 4.66 -6.76 23.44
N LEU A 83 5.27 -5.95 22.56
CA LEU A 83 5.80 -4.65 22.95
C LEU A 83 4.66 -3.69 23.26
N THR A 84 4.95 -2.74 24.15
CA THR A 84 4.01 -1.65 24.44
C THR A 84 4.08 -0.64 23.29
N ILE A 85 2.92 -0.16 22.85
CA ILE A 85 2.81 0.87 21.83
C ILE A 85 2.36 2.15 22.51
N ASP A 86 3.17 3.20 22.39
CA ASP A 86 2.86 4.51 22.96
C ASP A 86 1.51 5.06 22.49
N ALA A 87 0.84 5.80 23.37
CA ALA A 87 -0.38 6.49 23.03
C ALA A 87 -0.13 7.54 21.92
N PRO A 88 -1.06 7.71 20.97
CA PRO A 88 -0.95 8.76 19.98
C PRO A 88 -0.95 10.13 20.66
N LEU A 89 -0.11 11.05 20.18
CA LEU A 89 -0.03 12.41 20.70
C LEU A 89 -1.36 13.15 20.47
N LYS A 90 -1.75 13.97 21.45
CA LYS A 90 -2.90 14.86 21.31
C LYS A 90 -2.55 15.99 20.32
N ALA A 91 -3.49 16.34 19.45
CA ALA A 91 -3.36 17.54 18.64
C ALA A 91 -3.24 18.78 19.56
N PRO A 92 -2.38 19.76 19.20
CA PRO A 92 -2.27 20.99 19.97
C PRO A 92 -3.60 21.75 19.91
N ASP A 93 -4.01 22.31 21.06
CA ASP A 93 -5.25 23.08 21.15
C ASP A 93 -5.13 24.45 20.44
N TRP A 94 -3.90 24.90 20.16
CA TRP A 94 -3.60 26.16 19.48
C TRP A 94 -2.26 26.11 18.73
N LEU A 95 -2.18 26.82 17.60
CA LEU A 95 -0.96 27.07 16.84
C LEU A 95 -0.82 28.59 16.58
N PRO A 96 0.41 29.14 16.56
CA PRO A 96 0.61 30.52 16.16
C PRO A 96 0.14 30.76 14.71
N PRO A 97 -0.25 32.01 14.37
CA PRO A 97 -0.67 32.32 13.02
C PRO A 97 0.49 32.08 12.02
N PRO A 98 0.17 31.70 10.77
CA PRO A 98 1.20 31.59 9.73
C PRO A 98 1.82 32.97 9.44
N PRO A 99 3.04 33.04 8.88
CA PRO A 99 3.62 34.30 8.43
C PRO A 99 2.67 35.03 7.47
N GLU A 100 2.54 36.36 7.57
CA GLU A 100 1.59 37.18 6.79
C GLU A 100 1.70 37.00 5.26
N THR A 101 2.88 36.57 4.80
CA THR A 101 3.22 36.35 3.39
C THR A 101 2.94 34.91 2.90
N ALA A 102 2.50 34.01 3.78
CA ALA A 102 2.10 32.66 3.42
C ALA A 102 0.71 32.68 2.78
N THR A 103 0.63 32.83 1.46
CA THR A 103 -0.64 32.75 0.73
C THR A 103 -1.19 31.33 0.73
N GLN A 104 -2.43 31.17 1.20
CA GLN A 104 -3.20 29.93 1.09
C GLN A 104 -3.81 29.81 -0.31
N ASN A 105 -2.98 29.76 -1.35
CA ASN A 105 -3.48 29.39 -2.67
C ASN A 105 -3.72 27.88 -2.68
N PHE A 106 -4.99 27.47 -2.76
CA PHE A 106 -5.36 26.10 -3.05
C PHE A 106 -5.40 25.96 -4.57
N PHE A 107 -4.41 25.31 -5.17
CA PHE A 107 -4.51 24.93 -6.58
C PHE A 107 -5.41 23.71 -6.70
N SER A 108 -6.33 23.74 -7.67
CA SER A 108 -7.03 22.53 -8.08
C SER A 108 -6.09 21.70 -8.95
N ILE A 109 -5.70 20.52 -8.48
CA ILE A 109 -5.15 19.52 -9.40
C ILE A 109 -6.29 19.18 -10.37
N GLN A 110 -6.08 19.35 -11.67
CA GLN A 110 -7.03 18.88 -12.68
C GLN A 110 -7.02 17.34 -12.62
N THR A 111 -7.88 16.78 -11.79
CA THR A 111 -8.16 15.35 -11.79
C THR A 111 -9.30 15.07 -12.76
N ALA A 112 -9.24 13.92 -13.45
CA ALA A 112 -10.38 13.46 -14.21
C ALA A 112 -11.59 13.36 -13.25
N PRO A 113 -12.73 13.99 -13.56
CA PRO A 113 -13.88 13.95 -12.69
C PRO A 113 -14.35 12.50 -12.53
N THR A 114 -14.19 11.96 -11.32
CA THR A 114 -14.91 10.76 -10.92
C THR A 114 -16.24 11.22 -10.33
N ASN A 115 -17.35 10.90 -11.00
CA ASN A 115 -18.69 11.36 -10.58
C ASN A 115 -19.09 10.85 -9.18
N SER A 116 -18.36 9.87 -8.61
CA SER A 116 -18.52 9.38 -7.23
C SER A 116 -17.25 8.62 -6.80
N PRO A 117 -16.26 9.28 -6.17
CA PRO A 117 -15.06 8.59 -5.72
C PRO A 117 -15.39 7.59 -4.60
N LEU A 118 -14.76 6.42 -4.63
CA LEU A 118 -14.95 5.38 -3.61
C LEU A 118 -14.48 5.82 -2.22
N PHE A 119 -13.52 6.74 -2.16
CA PHE A 119 -12.94 7.27 -0.93
C PHE A 119 -12.99 8.79 -0.89
N LYS A 120 -13.20 9.33 0.31
CA LYS A 120 -13.05 10.75 0.61
C LYS A 120 -11.84 10.95 1.52
N GLY A 121 -10.89 11.76 1.09
CA GLY A 121 -9.67 12.04 1.85
C GLY A 121 -9.92 12.81 3.14
N GLY A 122 -8.93 12.84 4.03
CA GLY A 122 -8.92 13.64 5.25
C GLY A 122 -9.11 12.84 6.54
N ALA A 123 -8.46 13.31 7.61
CA ALA A 123 -8.45 12.66 8.92
C ALA A 123 -9.85 12.48 9.55
N VAL A 124 -10.78 13.40 9.28
CA VAL A 124 -12.17 13.32 9.75
C VAL A 124 -12.87 12.09 9.16
N GLU A 125 -12.71 11.85 7.86
CA GLU A 125 -13.35 10.73 7.18
C GLU A 125 -12.71 9.39 7.59
N ALA A 126 -11.39 9.38 7.83
CA ALA A 126 -10.69 8.22 8.40
C ALA A 126 -11.28 7.80 9.77
N LYS A 127 -11.47 8.78 10.67
CA LYS A 127 -12.05 8.55 12.01
C LYS A 127 -13.50 8.10 11.94
N LYS A 128 -14.31 8.68 11.06
CA LYS A 128 -15.68 8.22 10.79
C LYS A 128 -15.69 6.78 10.31
N ARG A 129 -14.83 6.42 9.35
CA ARG A 129 -14.73 5.04 8.84
C ARG A 129 -14.35 4.05 9.93
N LEU A 130 -13.32 4.36 10.72
CA LEU A 130 -12.89 3.51 11.82
C LEU A 130 -14.00 3.32 12.86
N ASN A 131 -14.68 4.40 13.25
CA ASN A 131 -15.80 4.34 14.20
C ASN A 131 -16.99 3.55 13.65
N TYR A 132 -17.34 3.71 12.37
CA TYR A 132 -18.39 2.94 11.73
C TYR A 132 -18.06 1.43 11.74
N TYR A 133 -16.85 1.06 11.29
CA TYR A 133 -16.45 -0.34 11.16
C TYR A 133 -16.33 -1.06 12.51
N SER A 134 -15.95 -0.31 13.57
CA SER A 134 -15.81 -0.83 14.93
C SER A 134 -17.11 -0.72 15.74
N TYR A 135 -17.57 0.47 16.10
CA TYR A 135 -18.68 0.63 17.05
C TYR A 135 -20.07 0.55 16.40
N GLN A 136 -20.28 1.22 15.27
CA GLN A 136 -21.64 1.35 14.70
C GLN A 136 -22.10 0.05 14.04
N SER A 137 -21.20 -0.64 13.34
CA SER A 137 -21.52 -1.88 12.60
C SER A 137 -20.97 -3.15 13.26
N GLN A 138 -20.06 -3.02 14.24
CA GLN A 138 -19.40 -4.14 14.93
C GLN A 138 -18.71 -5.16 14.00
N LYS A 139 -18.42 -4.77 12.76
CA LYS A 139 -17.77 -5.64 11.76
C LYS A 139 -16.33 -5.99 12.10
N LEU A 140 -15.69 -5.20 12.96
CA LEU A 140 -14.39 -5.54 13.54
C LEU A 140 -14.38 -6.94 14.22
N LEU A 141 -15.50 -7.37 14.82
CA LEU A 141 -15.59 -8.68 15.47
C LEU A 141 -15.51 -9.86 14.47
N ASN A 142 -15.78 -9.61 13.19
CA ASN A 142 -15.76 -10.63 12.12
C ASN A 142 -14.61 -10.41 11.10
N TYR A 143 -13.70 -9.48 11.37
CA TYR A 143 -12.66 -9.08 10.42
C TYR A 143 -11.81 -10.26 9.90
N LYS A 144 -11.42 -11.21 10.76
CA LYS A 144 -10.59 -12.36 10.35
C LYS A 144 -11.32 -13.23 9.32
N GLN A 145 -12.63 -13.38 9.48
CA GLN A 145 -13.48 -14.19 8.62
C GLN A 145 -13.75 -13.49 7.28
N THR A 146 -13.99 -12.18 7.31
CA THR A 146 -14.45 -11.43 6.12
C THR A 146 -13.31 -10.87 5.26
N ARG A 147 -12.11 -10.65 5.81
CA ARG A 147 -11.01 -9.89 5.15
C ARG A 147 -10.54 -10.40 3.79
N ASN A 148 -10.88 -11.64 3.41
CA ASN A 148 -10.56 -12.20 2.09
C ASN A 148 -11.63 -11.94 1.03
N GLY A 149 -12.75 -11.29 1.39
CA GLY A 149 -13.80 -10.93 0.46
C GLY A 149 -13.33 -9.97 -0.64
N LEU A 150 -13.97 -10.08 -1.81
CA LEU A 150 -13.58 -9.38 -3.03
C LEU A 150 -14.52 -8.21 -3.38
N LEU A 151 -15.77 -8.30 -2.95
CA LEU A 151 -16.85 -7.47 -3.46
C LEU A 151 -17.36 -6.44 -2.46
N ALA A 152 -17.64 -6.83 -1.22
CA ALA A 152 -18.30 -5.93 -0.28
C ALA A 152 -17.31 -4.91 0.30
N PHE A 153 -17.74 -3.65 0.36
CA PHE A 153 -16.93 -2.58 0.94
C PHE A 153 -16.57 -2.88 2.41
N ASP A 154 -17.45 -3.59 3.11
CA ASP A 154 -17.29 -3.90 4.52
C ASP A 154 -16.69 -5.28 4.80
N ASP A 155 -16.16 -5.98 3.78
CA ASP A 155 -15.36 -7.19 3.99
C ASP A 155 -14.09 -6.91 4.81
N SER A 156 -13.63 -5.65 4.84
CA SER A 156 -12.46 -5.21 5.58
C SER A 156 -12.58 -3.75 6.04
N THR A 157 -11.63 -3.29 6.85
CA THR A 157 -11.64 -1.93 7.42
C THR A 157 -11.63 -0.81 6.38
N LYS A 158 -11.05 -1.07 5.20
CA LYS A 158 -10.80 -0.08 4.14
C LYS A 158 -9.99 1.15 4.61
N LEU A 159 -9.18 1.02 5.65
CA LEU A 159 -8.41 2.13 6.22
C LEU A 159 -7.12 2.49 5.46
N SER A 160 -6.69 1.64 4.53
CA SER A 160 -5.40 1.78 3.86
C SER A 160 -5.17 3.13 3.16
N PRO A 161 -6.16 3.78 2.49
CA PRO A 161 -5.92 5.08 1.85
C PRO A 161 -5.59 6.20 2.84
N TRP A 162 -6.14 6.12 4.06
CA TRP A 162 -5.88 7.10 5.11
C TRP A 162 -4.61 6.78 5.92
N LEU A 163 -4.25 5.49 6.02
CA LEU A 163 -2.97 5.08 6.61
C LEU A 163 -1.78 5.46 5.71
N ALA A 164 -1.93 5.30 4.40
CA ALA A 164 -0.86 5.55 3.42
C ALA A 164 -0.42 7.03 3.35
N ASN A 165 -1.34 7.97 3.61
CA ASN A 165 -1.06 9.41 3.56
C ASN A 165 -1.12 10.11 4.93
N GLY A 166 -1.10 9.34 6.04
CA GLY A 166 -1.03 9.90 7.39
C GLY A 166 -2.31 10.60 7.88
N ASN A 167 -3.46 10.42 7.22
CA ASN A 167 -4.74 10.94 7.72
C ASN A 167 -5.21 10.22 9.00
N ILE A 168 -4.72 9.01 9.25
CA ILE A 168 -4.83 8.32 10.53
C ILE A 168 -3.54 7.53 10.77
N SER A 169 -2.98 7.62 11.97
CA SER A 169 -1.76 6.89 12.32
C SER A 169 -2.06 5.42 12.69
N ALA A 170 -1.06 4.54 12.51
CA ALA A 170 -1.18 3.16 12.96
C ALA A 170 -1.38 3.05 14.48
N LYS A 171 -0.76 3.96 15.26
CA LYS A 171 -0.96 4.08 16.72
C LYS A 171 -2.40 4.43 17.06
N GLU A 172 -3.03 5.40 16.36
CA GLU A 172 -4.45 5.71 16.54
C GLU A 172 -5.35 4.49 16.29
N VAL A 173 -5.11 3.74 15.22
CA VAL A 173 -5.89 2.52 14.92
C VAL A 173 -5.70 1.47 16.01
N TYR A 174 -4.47 1.20 16.44
CA TYR A 174 -4.18 0.23 17.50
C TYR A 174 -4.90 0.60 18.81
N HIS A 175 -4.73 1.83 19.30
CA HIS A 175 -5.35 2.28 20.54
C HIS A 175 -6.87 2.36 20.46
N HIS A 176 -7.42 2.64 19.28
CA HIS A 176 -8.86 2.53 19.04
C HIS A 176 -9.36 1.08 19.18
N VAL A 177 -8.65 0.12 18.59
CA VAL A 177 -8.97 -1.30 18.72
C VAL A 177 -8.88 -1.74 20.19
N LYS A 178 -7.82 -1.37 20.92
CA LYS A 178 -7.68 -1.70 22.35
C LYS A 178 -8.81 -1.16 23.21
N ARG A 179 -9.28 0.05 22.90
CA ARG A 179 -10.45 0.65 23.53
C ARG A 179 -11.73 -0.13 23.22
N PHE A 180 -11.93 -0.48 21.95
CA PHE A 180 -13.07 -1.30 21.54
C PHE A 180 -13.06 -2.69 22.19
N GLU A 181 -11.89 -3.32 22.33
CA GLU A 181 -11.72 -4.60 23.01
C GLU A 181 -12.14 -4.53 24.49
N ARG A 182 -11.84 -3.42 25.16
CA ARG A 182 -12.23 -3.15 26.55
C ARG A 182 -13.72 -2.83 26.67
N ASP A 183 -14.23 -1.99 25.78
CA ASP A 183 -15.59 -1.45 25.88
C ASP A 183 -16.66 -2.42 25.35
N ILE A 184 -16.30 -3.26 24.37
CA ILE A 184 -17.21 -4.20 23.69
C ILE A 184 -16.74 -5.64 23.88
N GLN A 185 -15.69 -6.07 23.16
CA GLN A 185 -15.20 -7.44 23.20
C GLN A 185 -13.84 -7.58 22.49
N ALA A 186 -12.92 -8.35 23.08
CA ALA A 186 -11.74 -8.88 22.40
C ALA A 186 -12.00 -10.27 21.79
N ASN A 187 -11.50 -10.50 20.57
CA ASN A 187 -11.53 -11.81 19.94
C ASN A 187 -10.39 -12.00 18.93
N GLU A 188 -10.37 -13.11 18.19
CA GLU A 188 -9.34 -13.34 17.18
C GLU A 188 -9.34 -12.28 16.07
N SER A 189 -10.49 -11.70 15.72
CA SER A 189 -10.63 -10.70 14.66
C SER A 189 -10.09 -9.33 15.06
N THR A 190 -10.31 -8.91 16.31
CA THR A 190 -9.72 -7.66 16.83
C THR A 190 -8.19 -7.77 16.84
N TYR A 191 -7.64 -8.92 17.28
CA TYR A 191 -6.22 -9.22 17.15
C TYR A 191 -5.76 -9.26 15.69
N TRP A 192 -6.54 -9.85 14.78
CA TRP A 192 -6.13 -9.99 13.38
C TRP A 192 -5.95 -8.63 12.69
N LEU A 193 -6.69 -7.59 13.08
CA LEU A 193 -6.43 -6.25 12.57
C LEU A 193 -5.06 -5.73 13.02
N TYR A 194 -4.68 -5.94 14.28
CA TYR A 194 -3.33 -5.62 14.76
C TYR A 194 -2.25 -6.44 14.04
N PHE A 195 -2.48 -7.74 13.81
CA PHE A 195 -1.58 -8.59 13.03
C PHE A 195 -1.31 -8.04 11.62
N GLU A 196 -2.30 -7.46 10.97
CA GLU A 196 -2.16 -6.86 9.63
C GLU A 196 -1.46 -5.49 9.68
N LEU A 197 -1.63 -4.72 10.76
CA LEU A 197 -0.80 -3.53 11.01
C LEU A 197 0.68 -3.90 11.21
N LEU A 198 0.97 -5.04 11.86
CA LEU A 198 2.34 -5.54 11.98
C LEU A 198 2.95 -5.94 10.63
N TRP A 199 2.15 -6.35 9.65
CA TRP A 199 2.66 -6.57 8.28
C TRP A 199 3.07 -5.25 7.62
N ARG A 200 2.26 -4.20 7.78
CA ARG A 200 2.63 -2.85 7.34
C ARG A 200 3.93 -2.40 8.02
N GLU A 201 4.00 -2.56 9.34
CA GLU A 201 5.18 -2.26 10.15
C GLU A 201 6.44 -2.98 9.62
N TYR A 202 6.33 -4.29 9.38
CA TYR A 202 7.43 -5.09 8.87
C TYR A 202 7.97 -4.54 7.55
N PHE A 203 7.09 -4.14 6.63
CA PHE A 203 7.52 -3.62 5.34
C PHE A 203 8.17 -2.23 5.44
N GLN A 204 7.74 -1.37 6.37
CA GLN A 204 8.43 -0.09 6.63
C GLN A 204 9.89 -0.34 7.03
N TRP A 205 10.12 -1.19 8.04
CA TRP A 205 11.48 -1.56 8.48
C TRP A 205 12.28 -2.31 7.40
N TYR A 206 11.61 -3.13 6.59
CA TYR A 206 12.21 -3.81 5.46
C TYR A 206 12.77 -2.81 4.44
N LEU A 207 12.03 -1.73 4.13
CA LEU A 207 12.52 -0.67 3.25
C LEU A 207 13.67 0.12 3.90
N TYR A 208 13.59 0.45 5.19
CA TYR A 208 14.70 1.07 5.92
C TYR A 208 15.99 0.23 5.81
N LYS A 209 15.90 -1.09 6.03
CA LYS A 209 17.07 -2.00 6.01
C LYS A 209 17.65 -2.18 4.61
N HIS A 210 16.79 -2.38 3.62
CA HIS A 210 17.24 -2.84 2.30
C HIS A 210 17.44 -1.71 1.30
N GLY A 211 16.84 -0.54 1.53
CA GLY A 211 16.97 0.63 0.68
C GLY A 211 16.61 0.33 -0.77
N THR A 212 17.41 0.81 -1.71
CA THR A 212 17.14 0.72 -3.15
C THR A 212 17.09 -0.71 -3.69
N ARG A 213 17.63 -1.69 -2.97
CA ARG A 213 17.50 -3.12 -3.35
C ARG A 213 16.05 -3.58 -3.41
N VAL A 214 15.14 -2.88 -2.72
CA VAL A 214 13.71 -3.17 -2.76
C VAL A 214 13.10 -2.98 -4.14
N PHE A 215 13.73 -2.15 -4.99
CA PHE A 215 13.25 -1.82 -6.34
C PHE A 215 14.01 -2.55 -7.46
N GLN A 216 15.07 -3.29 -7.11
CA GLN A 216 15.90 -4.00 -8.08
C GLN A 216 15.21 -5.27 -8.58
N PHE A 217 15.42 -5.64 -9.84
CA PHE A 217 14.80 -6.83 -10.45
C PHE A 217 15.06 -8.12 -9.67
N SER A 218 16.30 -8.29 -9.20
CA SER A 218 16.74 -9.42 -8.37
C SER A 218 16.30 -9.36 -6.91
N GLY A 219 15.64 -8.26 -6.50
CA GLY A 219 15.19 -7.98 -5.15
C GLY A 219 16.30 -8.06 -4.10
N VAL A 220 15.91 -8.21 -2.84
CA VAL A 220 16.88 -8.33 -1.74
C VAL A 220 17.64 -9.65 -1.72
N LYS A 221 17.13 -10.68 -2.42
CA LYS A 221 17.82 -11.98 -2.57
C LYS A 221 19.03 -11.88 -3.51
N GLY A 222 19.04 -10.93 -4.44
CA GLY A 222 20.13 -10.76 -5.40
C GLY A 222 20.16 -11.81 -6.52
N THR A 223 19.11 -12.63 -6.66
CA THR A 223 18.96 -13.60 -7.74
C THR A 223 17.81 -13.17 -8.65
N SER A 224 18.09 -12.96 -9.93
CA SER A 224 17.10 -12.55 -10.91
C SER A 224 16.09 -13.67 -11.19
N PRO A 225 14.78 -13.38 -11.23
CA PRO A 225 13.77 -14.35 -11.66
C PRO A 225 13.84 -14.57 -13.18
N LEU A 226 13.26 -15.68 -13.65
CA LEU A 226 13.21 -16.04 -15.08
C LEU A 226 12.05 -15.35 -15.84
N THR A 227 11.73 -14.12 -15.44
CA THR A 227 10.66 -13.30 -16.03
C THR A 227 11.24 -12.23 -16.95
N SER A 228 10.48 -11.77 -17.95
CA SER A 228 10.91 -10.70 -18.86
C SER A 228 9.79 -9.69 -19.08
N PHE A 229 10.03 -8.61 -19.81
CA PHE A 229 8.97 -7.70 -20.22
C PHE A 229 8.38 -8.10 -21.58
N TRP A 230 7.06 -8.29 -21.61
CA TRP A 230 6.29 -8.59 -22.82
C TRP A 230 5.15 -7.57 -22.95
N PRO A 231 5.22 -6.61 -23.88
CA PRO A 231 4.28 -5.50 -23.97
C PRO A 231 2.82 -5.94 -24.11
N GLU A 232 2.53 -6.92 -24.98
CA GLU A 232 1.16 -7.38 -25.21
C GLU A 232 0.56 -8.04 -23.96
N ARG A 233 1.31 -8.94 -23.32
CA ARG A 233 0.87 -9.59 -22.07
C ARG A 233 0.64 -8.58 -20.96
N PHE A 234 1.53 -7.60 -20.82
CA PHE A 234 1.40 -6.55 -19.83
C PHE A 234 0.15 -5.70 -20.10
N GLU A 235 -0.10 -5.33 -21.35
CA GLU A 235 -1.29 -4.56 -21.72
C GLU A 235 -2.59 -5.33 -21.45
N LYS A 236 -2.64 -6.63 -21.80
CA LYS A 236 -3.76 -7.51 -21.46
C LYS A 236 -4.00 -7.59 -19.95
N TRP A 237 -2.94 -7.72 -19.15
CA TRP A 237 -3.05 -7.71 -17.69
C TRP A 237 -3.56 -6.36 -17.17
N ARG A 238 -2.93 -5.27 -17.61
CA ARG A 238 -3.23 -3.89 -17.21
C ARG A 238 -4.69 -3.51 -17.47
N THR A 239 -5.24 -3.94 -18.62
CA THR A 239 -6.61 -3.64 -19.05
C THR A 239 -7.65 -4.67 -18.62
N GLY A 240 -7.22 -5.78 -18.01
CA GLY A 240 -8.14 -6.85 -17.58
C GLY A 240 -8.71 -7.65 -18.75
N ASN A 241 -7.86 -8.05 -19.69
CA ASN A 241 -8.17 -8.83 -20.89
C ASN A 241 -7.29 -10.09 -21.01
N THR A 242 -7.02 -10.75 -19.88
CA THR A 242 -6.29 -12.03 -19.82
C THR A 242 -7.24 -13.22 -19.95
N PRO A 243 -6.75 -14.46 -20.12
CA PRO A 243 -7.62 -15.64 -20.08
C PRO A 243 -8.28 -15.94 -18.73
N TRP A 244 -7.95 -15.22 -17.65
CA TRP A 244 -8.44 -15.50 -16.30
C TRP A 244 -9.45 -14.44 -15.83
N PRO A 245 -10.76 -14.77 -15.77
CA PRO A 245 -11.81 -13.81 -15.42
C PRO A 245 -11.64 -13.14 -14.05
N ILE A 246 -11.17 -13.88 -13.03
CA ILE A 246 -10.94 -13.29 -11.70
C ILE A 246 -9.85 -12.21 -11.69
N VAL A 247 -8.82 -12.37 -12.52
CA VAL A 247 -7.75 -11.39 -12.68
C VAL A 247 -8.30 -10.16 -13.40
N ASN A 248 -9.07 -10.38 -14.46
CA ASN A 248 -9.68 -9.31 -15.24
C ASN A 248 -10.65 -8.46 -14.42
N ALA A 249 -11.52 -9.09 -13.63
CA ALA A 249 -12.44 -8.40 -12.73
C ALA A 249 -11.68 -7.55 -11.70
N ALA A 250 -10.60 -8.09 -11.12
CA ALA A 250 -9.75 -7.34 -10.20
C ALA A 250 -9.05 -6.14 -10.88
N MET A 251 -8.47 -6.32 -12.06
CA MET A 251 -7.78 -5.25 -12.78
C MET A 251 -8.75 -4.14 -13.22
N ARG A 252 -9.98 -4.49 -13.63
CA ARG A 252 -11.04 -3.52 -13.91
C ARG A 252 -11.48 -2.78 -12.65
N GLN A 253 -11.63 -3.47 -11.51
CA GLN A 253 -11.89 -2.83 -10.22
C GLN A 253 -10.82 -1.79 -9.88
N LEU A 254 -9.54 -2.14 -10.02
CA LEU A 254 -8.42 -1.23 -9.76
C LEU A 254 -8.51 0.00 -10.66
N ASN A 255 -8.65 -0.19 -11.97
CA ASN A 255 -8.66 0.91 -12.94
C ASN A 255 -9.87 1.84 -12.76
N SER A 256 -11.01 1.32 -12.33
CA SER A 256 -12.22 2.12 -12.12
C SER A 256 -12.29 2.80 -10.75
N THR A 257 -11.65 2.26 -9.73
CA THR A 257 -11.85 2.74 -8.34
C THR A 257 -10.58 3.20 -7.63
N GLY A 258 -9.41 2.89 -8.19
CA GLY A 258 -8.11 3.06 -7.54
C GLY A 258 -7.87 2.13 -6.36
N TYR A 259 -8.72 1.12 -6.14
CA TYR A 259 -8.61 0.20 -5.01
C TYR A 259 -8.78 -1.25 -5.44
N MET A 260 -8.12 -2.16 -4.72
CA MET A 260 -8.23 -3.60 -4.94
C MET A 260 -8.13 -4.33 -3.58
N SER A 261 -8.98 -5.34 -3.36
CA SER A 261 -8.91 -6.14 -2.13
C SER A 261 -7.56 -6.86 -1.98
N ASN A 262 -7.11 -7.12 -0.75
CA ASN A 262 -5.83 -7.80 -0.52
C ASN A 262 -5.76 -9.18 -1.21
N ARG A 263 -6.88 -9.93 -1.20
CA ARG A 263 -6.96 -11.21 -1.92
C ARG A 263 -6.77 -10.99 -3.42
N ALA A 264 -7.48 -10.05 -4.03
CA ALA A 264 -7.33 -9.74 -5.45
C ALA A 264 -5.89 -9.29 -5.80
N ARG A 265 -5.25 -8.45 -4.97
CA ARG A 265 -3.85 -8.02 -5.18
C ARG A 265 -2.90 -9.21 -5.27
N GLN A 266 -3.07 -10.21 -4.41
CA GLN A 266 -2.28 -11.44 -4.45
C GLN A 266 -2.51 -12.24 -5.74
N LEU A 267 -3.75 -12.33 -6.21
CA LEU A 267 -4.10 -13.09 -7.42
C LEU A 267 -3.52 -12.43 -8.67
N VAL A 268 -3.71 -11.11 -8.84
CA VAL A 268 -3.23 -10.41 -10.04
C VAL A 268 -1.70 -10.35 -10.10
N ALA A 269 -1.03 -10.21 -8.95
CA ALA A 269 0.42 -10.24 -8.88
C ALA A 269 0.97 -11.65 -9.17
N SER A 270 0.34 -12.70 -8.62
CA SER A 270 0.67 -14.09 -8.96
C SER A 270 0.48 -14.37 -10.44
N CYS A 271 -0.61 -13.88 -11.03
CA CYS A 271 -0.88 -14.03 -12.46
C CYS A 271 0.22 -13.39 -13.31
N LEU A 272 0.59 -12.15 -12.98
CA LEU A 272 1.62 -11.40 -13.70
C LEU A 272 2.97 -12.14 -13.68
N VAL A 273 3.40 -12.57 -12.49
CA VAL A 273 4.70 -13.22 -12.33
C VAL A 273 4.73 -14.62 -12.92
N HIS A 274 3.71 -15.45 -12.63
CA HIS A 274 3.80 -16.89 -12.90
C HIS A 274 3.12 -17.32 -14.19
N GLU A 275 2.01 -16.69 -14.57
CA GLU A 275 1.25 -17.11 -15.75
C GLU A 275 1.62 -16.30 -16.98
N LEU A 276 1.95 -15.02 -16.79
CA LEU A 276 2.41 -14.15 -17.87
C LEU A 276 3.94 -14.09 -17.99
N ASN A 277 4.67 -14.60 -16.99
CA ASN A 277 6.15 -14.54 -16.90
C ASN A 277 6.70 -13.12 -17.06
N LEU A 278 5.99 -12.14 -16.50
CA LEU A 278 6.32 -10.72 -16.60
C LEU A 278 7.24 -10.25 -15.47
N ASP A 279 8.13 -9.32 -15.78
CA ASP A 279 8.92 -8.61 -14.77
C ASP A 279 7.99 -7.92 -13.76
N TRP A 280 8.09 -8.35 -12.52
CA TRP A 280 7.23 -7.95 -11.42
C TRP A 280 7.25 -6.43 -11.15
N ARG A 281 8.32 -5.73 -11.51
CA ARG A 281 8.47 -4.29 -11.29
C ARG A 281 7.45 -3.48 -12.09
N TYR A 282 7.04 -3.96 -13.25
CA TYR A 282 5.99 -3.32 -14.05
C TYR A 282 4.63 -3.41 -13.36
N GLY A 283 4.34 -4.54 -12.72
CA GLY A 283 3.16 -4.68 -11.88
C GLY A 283 3.19 -3.75 -10.65
N ALA A 284 4.36 -3.67 -9.99
CA ALA A 284 4.57 -2.78 -8.85
C ALA A 284 4.38 -1.30 -9.22
N ALA A 285 4.95 -0.87 -10.35
CA ALA A 285 4.82 0.49 -10.87
C ALA A 285 3.38 0.81 -11.34
N TRP A 286 2.67 -0.15 -11.94
CA TRP A 286 1.26 0.04 -12.28
C TRP A 286 0.41 0.24 -11.01
N PHE A 287 0.68 -0.55 -9.97
CA PHE A 287 0.03 -0.38 -8.67
C PHE A 287 0.35 0.99 -8.05
N GLU A 288 1.59 1.46 -8.14
CA GLU A 288 1.99 2.80 -7.72
C GLU A 288 1.21 3.91 -8.44
N GLN A 289 0.94 3.72 -9.74
CA GLN A 289 0.15 4.68 -10.51
C GLN A 289 -1.35 4.67 -10.18
N GLN A 290 -1.92 3.49 -9.88
CA GLN A 290 -3.38 3.33 -9.76
C GLN A 290 -3.90 3.35 -8.31
N LEU A 291 -3.11 2.89 -7.34
CA LEU A 291 -3.60 2.67 -5.98
C LEU A 291 -3.80 3.99 -5.22
N VAL A 292 -5.03 4.25 -4.79
CA VAL A 292 -5.37 5.33 -3.86
C VAL A 292 -4.76 5.13 -2.47
N ASP A 293 -4.33 3.91 -2.16
CA ASP A 293 -3.64 3.53 -0.93
C ASP A 293 -2.18 3.13 -1.15
N PHE A 294 -1.54 3.67 -2.19
CA PHE A 294 -0.14 3.42 -2.44
C PHE A 294 0.72 3.82 -1.23
N ASP A 295 1.46 2.86 -0.72
CA ASP A 295 2.52 3.00 0.28
C ASP A 295 3.75 2.29 -0.30
N VAL A 296 4.85 3.02 -0.46
CA VAL A 296 6.05 2.55 -1.15
C VAL A 296 6.60 1.26 -0.51
N ALA A 297 6.64 1.21 0.83
CA ALA A 297 7.20 0.07 1.53
C ALA A 297 6.29 -1.15 1.41
N VAL A 298 4.99 -0.95 1.59
CA VAL A 298 3.99 -2.03 1.54
C VAL A 298 3.84 -2.58 0.13
N ASN A 299 3.74 -1.71 -0.89
CA ASN A 299 3.55 -2.13 -2.28
C ASN A 299 4.76 -2.94 -2.76
N TRP A 300 5.94 -2.33 -2.74
CA TRP A 300 7.15 -2.95 -3.27
C TRP A 300 7.62 -4.15 -2.44
N GLY A 301 7.39 -4.13 -1.13
CA GLY A 301 7.62 -5.26 -0.24
C GLY A 301 6.74 -6.47 -0.56
N ASN A 302 5.43 -6.27 -0.77
CA ASN A 302 4.50 -7.34 -1.15
C ASN A 302 4.79 -7.89 -2.55
N TRP A 303 5.12 -7.02 -3.51
CA TRP A 303 5.49 -7.45 -4.86
C TRP A 303 6.74 -8.32 -4.88
N GLN A 304 7.81 -7.95 -4.16
CA GLN A 304 8.99 -8.80 -4.02
C GLN A 304 8.66 -10.12 -3.30
N TYR A 305 7.79 -10.07 -2.29
CA TYR A 305 7.34 -11.27 -1.57
C TYR A 305 6.67 -12.27 -2.53
N LEU A 306 5.79 -11.79 -3.42
CA LEU A 306 5.10 -12.64 -4.41
C LEU A 306 5.98 -13.05 -5.58
N ALA A 307 6.89 -12.19 -6.02
CA ALA A 307 7.86 -12.49 -7.08
C ALA A 307 8.96 -13.48 -6.65
N GLY A 308 8.99 -13.87 -5.37
CA GLY A 308 9.96 -14.83 -4.86
C GLY A 308 11.37 -14.26 -4.63
N VAL A 309 11.58 -12.96 -4.88
CA VAL A 309 12.87 -12.25 -4.72
C VAL A 309 13.00 -11.50 -3.38
N GLY A 310 11.95 -11.56 -2.54
CA GLY A 310 11.84 -10.86 -1.26
C GLY A 310 11.96 -11.74 -0.01
N ALA A 311 11.28 -11.29 1.05
CA ALA A 311 11.24 -11.93 2.37
C ALA A 311 10.42 -13.24 2.45
N ASP A 312 10.20 -13.95 1.34
CA ASP A 312 9.45 -15.20 1.33
C ASP A 312 10.34 -16.41 1.64
N PRO A 313 10.10 -17.16 2.74
CA PRO A 313 10.85 -18.36 3.08
C PRO A 313 10.57 -19.53 2.10
N ARG A 314 9.45 -19.49 1.36
CA ARG A 314 9.03 -20.60 0.48
C ARG A 314 9.57 -20.50 -0.93
N GLY A 315 10.10 -19.34 -1.34
CA GLY A 315 10.77 -19.14 -2.62
C GLY A 315 9.84 -18.98 -3.82
N HIS A 316 8.73 -19.74 -3.88
CA HIS A 316 7.74 -19.67 -4.95
C HIS A 316 6.31 -19.74 -4.40
N ARG A 317 5.54 -18.66 -4.58
CA ARG A 317 4.15 -18.56 -4.11
C ARG A 317 3.20 -18.33 -5.29
N ARG A 318 3.02 -19.38 -6.10
CA ARG A 318 2.03 -19.42 -7.18
C ARG A 318 0.64 -19.75 -6.63
N PHE A 319 -0.34 -18.95 -6.99
CA PHE A 319 -1.75 -19.21 -6.68
C PHE A 319 -2.44 -19.87 -7.87
N ASP A 320 -3.16 -20.96 -7.61
CA ASP A 320 -4.07 -21.57 -8.58
C ASP A 320 -5.32 -20.69 -8.72
N LEU A 321 -5.40 -19.95 -9.83
CA LEU A 321 -6.42 -18.93 -10.05
C LEU A 321 -7.85 -19.51 -10.09
N GLU A 322 -8.04 -20.70 -10.65
CA GLU A 322 -9.35 -21.36 -10.68
C GLU A 322 -9.79 -21.79 -9.28
N LYS A 323 -8.88 -22.38 -8.52
CA LYS A 323 -9.15 -22.76 -7.13
C LYS A 323 -9.46 -21.54 -6.27
N GLN A 324 -8.74 -20.43 -6.48
CA GLN A 324 -8.99 -19.19 -5.77
C GLN A 324 -10.35 -18.58 -6.15
N ALA A 325 -10.74 -18.63 -7.42
CA ALA A 325 -12.06 -18.19 -7.86
C ALA A 325 -13.17 -19.02 -7.20
N LYS A 326 -13.07 -20.36 -7.24
CA LYS A 326 -14.04 -21.25 -6.57
C LYS A 326 -14.14 -21.01 -5.07
N GLN A 327 -13.04 -20.65 -4.42
CA GLN A 327 -12.99 -20.44 -2.97
C GLN A 327 -13.51 -19.07 -2.54
N TYR A 328 -13.15 -18.00 -3.25
CA TYR A 328 -13.39 -16.62 -2.81
C TYR A 328 -14.45 -15.88 -3.62
N ASP A 329 -14.90 -16.45 -4.73
CA ASP A 329 -16.02 -15.99 -5.55
C ASP A 329 -16.91 -17.18 -5.99
N PRO A 330 -17.43 -17.98 -5.04
CA PRO A 330 -18.09 -19.27 -5.33
C PRO A 330 -19.34 -19.14 -6.22
N ASP A 331 -20.03 -18.00 -6.17
CA ASP A 331 -21.21 -17.70 -6.99
C ASP A 331 -20.88 -16.85 -8.24
N GLY A 332 -19.62 -16.48 -8.40
CA GLY A 332 -19.13 -15.61 -9.47
C GLY A 332 -19.62 -14.17 -9.37
N SER A 333 -20.16 -13.74 -8.22
CA SER A 333 -20.74 -12.40 -8.04
C SER A 333 -19.72 -11.29 -8.26
N PHE A 334 -18.48 -11.48 -7.81
CA PHE A 334 -17.41 -10.52 -8.03
C PHE A 334 -17.06 -10.43 -9.53
N ILE A 335 -16.85 -11.56 -10.20
CA ILE A 335 -16.57 -11.59 -11.63
C ILE A 335 -17.70 -10.93 -12.43
N LYS A 336 -18.96 -11.30 -12.16
CA LYS A 336 -20.16 -10.78 -12.85
C LYS A 336 -20.40 -9.29 -12.62
N THR A 337 -19.83 -8.71 -11.56
CA THR A 337 -19.90 -7.25 -11.31
C THR A 337 -19.04 -6.47 -12.31
N TRP A 338 -17.93 -7.05 -12.78
CA TRP A 338 -16.92 -6.35 -13.59
C TRP A 338 -16.81 -6.85 -15.04
N LEU A 339 -17.43 -8.00 -15.33
CA LEU A 339 -17.38 -8.67 -16.63
C LEU A 339 -18.78 -9.14 -17.04
N THR A 340 -19.11 -8.94 -18.31
CA THR A 340 -20.29 -9.55 -18.94
C THR A 340 -20.03 -11.03 -19.29
N HIS A 341 -21.09 -11.80 -19.49
CA HIS A 341 -20.97 -13.21 -19.87
C HIS A 341 -20.21 -13.39 -21.20
N GLN A 342 -20.52 -12.54 -22.19
CA GLN A 342 -19.88 -12.57 -23.50
C GLN A 342 -18.37 -12.28 -23.41
N GLU A 343 -17.96 -11.32 -22.57
CA GLU A 343 -16.54 -11.03 -22.33
C GLU A 343 -15.82 -12.23 -21.71
N ILE A 344 -16.46 -12.93 -20.75
CA ILE A 344 -15.87 -14.12 -20.12
C ILE A 344 -15.63 -15.22 -21.17
N GLU A 345 -16.61 -15.52 -22.02
CA GLU A 345 -16.47 -16.52 -23.08
C GLU A 345 -15.35 -16.15 -24.07
N GLN A 346 -15.31 -14.89 -24.51
CA GLN A 346 -14.29 -14.42 -25.44
C GLN A 346 -12.87 -14.48 -24.85
N MET A 347 -12.71 -14.09 -23.58
CA MET A 347 -11.41 -14.04 -22.91
C MET A 347 -10.86 -15.43 -22.61
N THR A 348 -11.71 -16.35 -22.15
CA THR A 348 -11.30 -17.72 -21.84
C THR A 348 -10.89 -18.50 -23.10
N ALA A 349 -11.41 -18.14 -24.27
CA ALA A 349 -10.98 -18.68 -25.55
C ALA A 349 -9.75 -17.98 -26.16
N SER A 350 -9.32 -16.84 -25.59
CA SER A 350 -8.23 -16.03 -26.14
C SER A 350 -6.85 -16.61 -25.83
N LYS A 351 -5.95 -16.56 -26.81
CA LYS A 351 -4.52 -16.87 -26.59
C LYS A 351 -3.83 -15.71 -25.88
N ILE A 352 -2.87 -16.05 -25.03
CA ILE A 352 -2.07 -15.08 -24.27
C ILE A 352 -1.24 -14.20 -25.21
N ASP A 353 -0.65 -14.80 -26.24
CA ASP A 353 0.15 -14.10 -27.23
C ASP A 353 -0.58 -14.08 -28.57
N SER A 354 -0.57 -12.92 -29.22
CA SER A 354 -0.80 -12.88 -30.65
C SER A 354 0.34 -13.60 -31.36
N THR A 355 0.01 -14.39 -32.37
CA THR A 355 1.00 -15.07 -33.19
C THR A 355 0.94 -14.53 -34.60
N ASP A 356 2.09 -14.39 -35.23
CA ASP A 356 2.14 -14.11 -36.66
C ASP A 356 1.65 -15.32 -37.49
N MET A 357 1.72 -15.18 -38.80
CA MET A 357 1.32 -16.20 -39.77
C MET A 357 2.18 -17.48 -39.75
N VAL A 358 3.27 -17.52 -38.97
CA VAL A 358 4.10 -18.72 -38.76
C VAL A 358 4.07 -19.20 -37.30
N ASP A 359 3.03 -18.82 -36.55
CA ASP A 359 2.82 -19.14 -35.14
C ASP A 359 3.91 -18.57 -34.19
N TRP A 360 4.66 -17.55 -34.62
CA TRP A 360 5.65 -16.88 -33.77
C TRP A 360 4.99 -15.79 -32.91
N PRO A 361 5.23 -15.74 -31.58
CA PRO A 361 4.67 -14.70 -30.71
C PRO A 361 5.12 -13.30 -31.16
N CYS A 362 4.17 -12.41 -31.43
CA CYS A 362 4.43 -11.02 -31.84
C CYS A 362 4.73 -10.09 -30.66
#